data_AF-A0AAV0TKL5-F1
#
_entry.id   AF-A0AAV0TKL5-F1
#
_cell.length_a   1.000
_cell.length_b   1.000
_cell.length_c   1.000
_cell.angle_alpha   90.00
_cell.angle_beta   90.00
_cell.angle_gamma   90.00
#
_symmetry.space_group_name_H-M   'P 1'
#
loop_
_entity.id
_entity.type
_entity.pdbx_description
1 polymer ?
#
loop_
_entity_poly.entity_id
_entity_poly.type
_entity_poly.pdbx_seq_one_letter_code
_entity_poly.pdbx_strand_id
1 'polypeptide(L)'
;MGDPNSPAGRAPPPDPRMQRKLLDFIVRFVSDVDRAILNVRITAAYIASAIRHLKASSALGMDGLTAGFYQVAPDVFGECLIIVFHDRLKCGVLLPSQRKSAVLLL
;
A
#
# COMPACT_ATOMS: atom_id res chain seq x y z
N MET A 1 -11.10 -31.42 10.16
CA MET A 1 -12.56 -31.16 10.22
C MET A 1 -12.74 -29.68 10.54
N GLY A 2 -13.13 -28.88 9.55
CA GLY A 2 -13.45 -27.46 9.74
C GLY A 2 -14.95 -27.30 9.98
N ASP A 3 -15.32 -26.37 10.86
CA ASP A 3 -16.71 -26.05 11.20
C ASP A 3 -17.49 -25.59 9.95
N PRO A 4 -18.59 -26.27 9.56
CA PRO A 4 -19.43 -25.87 8.43
C PRO A 4 -20.17 -24.54 8.65
N ASN A 5 -20.16 -23.98 9.87
CA ASN A 5 -20.74 -22.67 10.18
C ASN A 5 -19.73 -21.51 10.11
N SER A 6 -18.48 -21.76 9.71
CA SER A 6 -17.55 -20.66 9.45
C SER A 6 -18.02 -19.86 8.23
N PRO A 7 -18.25 -18.55 8.34
CA PRO A 7 -18.62 -17.72 7.20
C PRO A 7 -17.37 -17.53 6.33
N ALA A 8 -17.03 -18.55 5.54
CA ALA A 8 -16.15 -18.44 4.37
C ALA A 8 -16.86 -17.72 3.21
N GLY A 9 -17.84 -16.88 3.52
CA GLY A 9 -18.64 -16.10 2.58
C GLY A 9 -18.05 -14.70 2.44
N ARG A 10 -18.02 -14.22 1.20
CA ARG A 10 -17.74 -12.82 0.87
C ARG A 10 -18.57 -11.91 1.78
N ALA A 11 -17.93 -10.96 2.45
CA ALA A 11 -18.63 -10.02 3.31
C ALA A 11 -19.81 -9.40 2.54
N PRO A 12 -21.01 -9.30 3.17
CA PRO A 12 -22.14 -8.67 2.53
C PRO A 12 -21.79 -7.23 2.14
N PRO A 13 -22.32 -6.73 1.00
CA PRO A 13 -22.06 -5.36 0.59
C PRO A 13 -22.51 -4.38 1.69
N PRO A 14 -21.75 -3.31 1.94
CA PRO A 14 -22.05 -2.35 2.99
C PRO A 14 -23.43 -1.71 2.79
N ASP A 15 -24.14 -1.44 3.89
CA ASP A 15 -25.42 -0.73 3.88
C ASP A 15 -25.24 0.67 3.23
N PRO A 16 -25.93 0.98 2.12
CA PRO A 16 -25.80 2.27 1.44
C PRO A 16 -26.15 3.46 2.33
N ARG A 17 -27.05 3.31 3.30
CA ARG A 17 -27.44 4.38 4.23
C ARG A 17 -26.34 4.66 5.24
N MET A 18 -25.73 3.60 5.77
CA MET A 18 -24.61 3.71 6.71
C MET A 18 -23.37 4.26 6.01
N GLN A 19 -23.12 3.85 4.77
CA GLN A 19 -22.03 4.38 3.95
C GLN A 19 -22.19 5.89 3.69
N ARG A 20 -23.39 6.37 3.34
CA ARG A 20 -23.64 7.82 3.17
C ARG A 20 -23.41 8.57 4.46
N LYS A 21 -23.96 8.09 5.58
CA LYS A 21 -23.72 8.71 6.90
C LYS A 21 -22.24 8.81 7.21
N LEU A 22 -21.46 7.76 6.96
CA LEU A 22 -20.01 7.78 7.15
C LEU A 22 -19.33 8.82 6.26
N LEU A 23 -19.69 8.89 4.98
CA LEU A 23 -19.13 9.88 4.05
C LEU A 23 -19.50 11.31 4.45
N ASP A 24 -20.71 11.54 4.98
CA ASP A 24 -21.15 12.86 5.47
C ASP A 24 -20.34 13.32 6.69
N PHE A 25 -19.73 12.41 7.47
CA PHE A 25 -18.80 12.74 8.55
C PHE A 25 -17.40 13.15 8.05
N ILE A 26 -17.05 12.85 6.80
CA ILE A 26 -15.78 13.23 6.22
C ILE A 26 -15.87 14.68 5.78
N VAL A 27 -15.45 15.57 6.68
CA VAL A 27 -15.47 17.03 6.43
C VAL A 27 -14.19 17.55 5.80
N ARG A 28 -13.14 16.73 5.74
CA ARG A 28 -11.80 17.15 5.30
C ARG A 28 -11.39 16.32 4.09
N PHE A 29 -11.44 16.95 2.93
CA PHE A 29 -11.00 16.34 1.69
C PHE A 29 -9.57 16.78 1.37
N VAL A 30 -8.84 15.87 0.73
CA VAL A 30 -7.54 16.17 0.12
C VAL A 30 -7.77 17.19 -0.99
N SER A 31 -6.95 18.25 -1.04
CA SER A 31 -7.05 19.27 -2.10
C SER A 31 -6.78 18.63 -3.47
N ASP A 32 -7.26 19.23 -4.55
CA ASP A 32 -6.99 18.70 -5.90
C ASP A 32 -5.49 18.62 -6.20
N VAL A 33 -4.70 19.55 -5.62
CA VAL A 33 -3.24 19.57 -5.73
C VAL A 33 -2.62 18.37 -5.01
N ASP A 34 -2.96 18.16 -3.75
CA ASP A 34 -2.45 17.04 -2.96
C ASP A 34 -2.91 15.71 -3.55
N ARG A 35 -4.13 15.67 -4.09
CA ARG A 35 -4.68 14.51 -4.78
C ARG A 35 -3.88 14.23 -6.06
N ALA A 36 -3.52 15.24 -6.83
CA ALA A 36 -2.66 15.05 -8.00
C ALA A 36 -1.30 14.47 -7.60
N ILE A 37 -0.69 14.98 -6.52
CA ILE A 37 0.58 14.47 -5.96
C ILE A 37 0.45 13.00 -5.54
N LEU A 38 -0.61 12.65 -4.80
CA LEU A 38 -0.84 11.28 -4.34
C LEU A 38 -1.11 10.29 -5.49
N ASN A 39 -1.63 10.77 -6.62
CA ASN A 39 -1.91 9.96 -7.80
C ASN A 39 -0.74 9.90 -8.80
N VAL A 40 0.39 10.54 -8.50
CA VAL A 40 1.60 10.42 -9.33
C VAL A 40 2.03 8.94 -9.40
N ARG A 41 2.35 8.48 -10.62
CA ARG A 41 2.88 7.13 -10.81
C ARG A 41 4.21 6.99 -10.07
N ILE A 42 4.32 5.95 -9.27
CA ILE A 42 5.59 5.55 -8.67
C ILE A 42 6.54 5.13 -9.80
N THR A 43 7.80 5.56 -9.71
CA THR A 43 8.84 5.26 -10.71
C THR A 43 9.99 4.49 -10.06
N ALA A 44 10.82 3.83 -10.87
CA ALA A 44 12.03 3.16 -10.39
C ALA A 44 12.96 4.12 -9.63
N ALA A 45 13.16 5.34 -10.15
CA ALA A 45 13.97 6.36 -9.50
C ALA A 45 13.42 6.79 -8.14
N TYR A 46 12.09 6.87 -8.01
CA TYR A 46 11.44 7.13 -6.73
C TYR A 46 11.71 6.00 -5.73
N ILE A 47 11.57 4.74 -6.15
CA ILE A 47 11.86 3.57 -5.31
C ILE A 47 13.35 3.56 -4.90
N ALA A 48 14.26 3.78 -5.84
CA ALA A 48 15.70 3.84 -5.56
C ALA A 48 16.02 4.96 -4.54
N SER A 49 15.39 6.13 -4.69
CA SER A 49 15.51 7.22 -3.72
C SER A 49 14.99 6.80 -2.35
N ALA A 50 13.83 6.14 -2.28
CA ALA A 50 13.28 5.64 -1.03
C ALA A 50 14.22 4.63 -0.35
N ILE A 51 14.79 3.68 -1.11
CA ILE A 51 15.76 2.69 -0.60
C ILE A 51 16.96 3.39 0.05
N ARG A 52 17.51 4.42 -0.60
CA ARG A 52 18.65 5.19 -0.09
C ARG A 52 18.36 5.85 1.26
N HIS A 53 17.12 6.25 1.53
CA HIS A 53 16.73 6.93 2.76
C HIS A 53 16.29 5.99 3.88
N LEU A 54 16.14 4.69 3.61
CA LEU A 54 15.83 3.73 4.67
C LEU A 54 16.97 3.68 5.70
N LYS A 55 16.62 3.49 6.98
CA LYS A 55 17.63 3.25 8.01
C LYS A 55 18.26 1.88 7.75
N ALA A 56 19.56 1.82 7.46
CA ALA A 56 20.23 0.58 7.07
C ALA A 56 20.05 -0.57 8.07
N SER A 57 20.01 -0.24 9.37
CA SER A 57 19.77 -1.16 10.50
C SER A 57 18.29 -1.35 10.86
N SER A 58 17.38 -1.06 9.94
CA SER A 58 15.95 -1.35 10.13
C SER A 58 15.73 -2.84 10.36
N ALA A 59 14.63 -3.18 11.03
CA ALA A 59 14.22 -4.55 11.27
C ALA A 59 14.17 -5.35 9.96
N LEU A 60 14.50 -6.63 10.06
CA LEU A 60 14.55 -7.54 8.92
C LEU A 60 13.18 -7.64 8.25
N GLY A 61 13.18 -7.66 6.92
CA GLY A 61 11.98 -7.98 6.14
C GLY A 61 11.57 -9.44 6.31
N MET A 62 10.47 -9.83 5.64
CA MET A 62 10.05 -11.25 5.57
C MET A 62 11.08 -12.14 4.87
N ASP A 63 11.99 -11.53 4.11
CA ASP A 63 13.13 -12.12 3.44
C ASP A 63 14.34 -12.35 4.36
N GLY A 64 14.30 -11.85 5.60
CA GLY A 64 15.44 -11.92 6.52
C GLY A 64 16.59 -10.97 6.17
N LEU A 65 16.37 -9.99 5.28
CA LEU A 65 17.40 -9.03 4.86
C LEU A 65 17.17 -7.67 5.52
N THR A 66 18.25 -6.95 5.78
CA THR A 66 18.19 -5.56 6.25
C THR A 66 17.99 -4.61 5.07
N ALA A 67 17.54 -3.38 5.35
CA ALA A 67 17.51 -2.33 4.33
C ALA A 67 18.90 -2.05 3.72
N GLY A 68 19.98 -2.27 4.49
CA GLY A 68 21.35 -2.12 4.00
C GLY A 68 21.68 -3.01 2.79
N PHE A 69 21.09 -4.20 2.68
CA PHE A 69 21.27 -5.06 1.50
C PHE A 69 20.79 -4.38 0.22
N TYR A 70 19.59 -3.79 0.26
CA TYR A 70 18.99 -3.08 -0.86
C TYR A 70 19.75 -1.78 -1.22
N GLN A 71 20.42 -1.19 -0.25
CA GLN A 71 21.23 0.01 -0.44
C GLN A 71 22.55 -0.24 -1.18
N VAL A 72 22.97 -1.50 -1.36
CA VAL A 72 24.17 -1.84 -2.16
C VAL A 72 23.98 -1.46 -3.63
N ALA A 73 22.76 -1.60 -4.17
CA ALA A 73 22.45 -1.32 -5.57
C ALA A 73 21.03 -0.75 -5.73
N PRO A 74 20.75 0.44 -5.17
CA PRO A 74 19.39 0.98 -5.06
C PRO A 74 18.70 1.18 -6.40
N ASP A 75 19.44 1.54 -7.45
CA ASP A 75 18.88 1.75 -8.79
C ASP A 75 18.48 0.42 -9.45
N VAL A 76 19.31 -0.63 -9.31
CA VAL A 76 18.98 -2.00 -9.77
C VAL A 76 17.76 -2.54 -9.04
N PHE A 77 17.73 -2.42 -7.70
CA PHE A 77 16.57 -2.87 -6.93
C PHE A 77 15.33 -2.03 -7.23
N GLY A 78 15.48 -0.72 -7.53
CA GLY A 78 14.39 0.15 -7.95
C GLY A 78 13.71 -0.34 -9.24
N GLU A 79 14.50 -0.76 -10.24
CA GLU A 79 13.99 -1.35 -11.49
C GLU A 79 13.30 -2.69 -11.27
N CYS A 80 13.85 -3.56 -10.41
CA CYS A 80 13.20 -4.83 -10.10
C CYS A 80 11.89 -4.66 -9.33
N LEU A 81 11.89 -3.80 -8.30
CA LEU A 81 10.76 -3.63 -7.40
C LEU A 81 9.60 -2.89 -8.06
N ILE A 82 9.85 -2.01 -9.04
CA ILE A 82 8.76 -1.31 -9.73
C ILE A 82 7.88 -2.26 -10.54
N ILE A 83 8.47 -3.33 -11.10
CA ILE A 83 7.74 -4.37 -11.85
C ILE A 83 6.75 -5.07 -10.92
N VAL A 84 7.25 -5.56 -9.78
CA VAL A 84 6.43 -6.23 -8.77
C VAL A 84 5.38 -5.27 -8.24
N PHE A 85 5.74 -4.02 -7.96
CA PHE A 85 4.80 -3.02 -7.46
C PHE A 85 3.62 -2.79 -8.42
N HIS A 86 3.91 -2.61 -9.71
CA HIS A 86 2.86 -2.40 -10.71
C HIS A 86 2.01 -3.65 -10.96
N ASP A 87 2.60 -4.84 -10.94
CA ASP A 87 1.86 -6.09 -11.06
C ASP A 87 0.84 -6.24 -9.91
N ARG A 88 1.31 -6.05 -8.67
CA ARG A 88 0.46 -6.10 -7.48
C ARG A 88 -0.63 -5.03 -7.48
N LEU A 89 -0.31 -3.83 -7.95
CA LEU A 89 -1.28 -2.74 -8.10
C LEU A 89 -2.37 -3.08 -9.13
N LYS A 90 -2.02 -3.68 -10.27
CA LYS A 90 -2.98 -4.11 -11.30
C LYS A 90 -3.96 -5.17 -10.79
N CYS A 91 -3.50 -6.07 -9.91
CA CYS A 91 -4.36 -7.09 -9.31
C CYS A 91 -5.38 -6.52 -8.30
N GLY A 92 -5.34 -5.21 -8.01
CA GLY A 92 -6.21 -4.58 -7.00
C GLY A 92 -5.92 -5.06 -5.57
N VAL A 93 -4.79 -5.77 -5.35
CA VAL A 93 -4.39 -6.28 -4.05
C VAL A 93 -3.46 -5.27 -3.40
N LEU A 94 -4.03 -4.36 -2.63
CA LEU A 94 -3.25 -3.53 -1.72
C LEU A 94 -2.56 -4.42 -0.68
N LEU A 95 -1.27 -4.19 -0.45
CA LEU A 95 -0.54 -4.85 0.63
C LEU A 95 -1.24 -4.56 1.98
N PRO A 96 -1.15 -5.46 2.98
CA PRO A 96 -1.78 -5.23 4.28
C PRO A 96 -1.44 -3.87 4.92
N SER A 97 -0.20 -3.39 4.75
CA SER A 97 0.24 -2.06 5.17
C SER A 97 -0.43 -0.93 4.38
N GLN A 98 -0.60 -1.09 3.06
CA GLN A 98 -1.30 -0.15 2.21
C GLN A 98 -2.80 -0.09 2.49
N ARG A 99 -3.43 -1.22 2.85
CA ARG A 99 -4.84 -1.25 3.28
C ARG A 99 -5.07 -0.42 4.54
N LYS A 100 -4.16 -0.51 5.52
CA LYS A 100 -4.20 0.32 6.73
C LYS A 100 -4.03 1.81 6.40
N SER A 101 -3.13 2.14 5.46
CA SER A 101 -2.91 3.52 5.03
C SER A 101 -4.09 4.10 4.24
N ALA A 102 -4.75 3.29 3.39
CA ALA A 102 -5.90 3.75 2.61
C ALA A 102 -7.09 4.16 3.49
N VAL A 103 -7.28 3.48 4.63
CA VAL A 103 -8.33 3.83 5.62
C VAL A 103 -8.01 5.14 6.36
N LEU A 104 -6.74 5.49 6.52
CA LEU A 104 -6.32 6.76 7.17
C LEU A 104 -6.38 7.96 6.21
N LEU A 105 -6.46 7.73 4.90
CA LEU A 105 -6.51 8.77 3.86
C LEU A 105 -7.93 9.02 3.33
N LEU A 106 -8.92 8.26 3.82
CA LEU A 106 -10.35 8.51 3.64
C LEU A 106 -10.85 9.39 4.79
#